data_AF-A0A1G9Z1P4-F1
#
_entry.id   AF-A0A1G9Z1P4-F1
#
_cell.length_a   1.000
_cell.length_b   1.000
_cell.length_c   1.000
_cell.angle_alpha   90.00
_cell.angle_beta   90.00
_cell.angle_gamma   90.00
#
_symmetry.space_group_name_H-M   'P 1'
#
loop_
_entity.id
_entity.type
_entity.pdbx_description
1 polymer ?
#
loop_
_entity_poly.entity_id
_entity_poly.type
_entity_poly.pdbx_seq_one_letter_code
_entity_poly.pdbx_strand_id
1 'polypeptide(L)'
;MRPAQRWLLAAAVTAGFLGGLAACQDTLQRERVAICRRALPAVASQPGIRLLRAAPGPATDTVRVDYAEGNRQHWLTCRFDAGSTLLALATEGSNLSGPALYMLKRFYLDTPDAAAGDPADH
;
A
#
# COMPACT_ATOMS: atom_id res chain seq x y z
N MET A 1 36.37 -31.25 -17.72
CA MET A 1 35.26 -31.02 -16.76
C MET A 1 35.19 -29.54 -16.32
N ARG A 2 35.25 -28.56 -17.22
CA ARG A 2 35.72 -27.21 -16.86
C ARG A 2 35.39 -26.13 -17.91
N PRO A 3 34.11 -25.86 -18.24
CA PRO A 3 33.61 -24.49 -17.97
C PRO A 3 32.09 -24.39 -17.75
N ALA A 4 31.29 -25.27 -18.35
CA ALA A 4 29.82 -25.18 -18.40
C ALA A 4 29.16 -25.17 -17.01
N GLN A 5 29.71 -25.95 -16.07
CA GLN A 5 29.19 -26.06 -14.71
C GLN A 5 29.39 -24.76 -13.89
N ARG A 6 30.42 -23.97 -14.19
CA ARG A 6 30.65 -22.65 -13.55
C ARG A 6 29.65 -21.60 -14.04
N TRP A 7 29.30 -21.65 -15.33
CA TRP A 7 28.29 -20.76 -15.92
C TRP A 7 26.88 -21.09 -15.41
N LEU A 8 26.57 -22.38 -15.23
CA LEU A 8 25.29 -22.81 -14.66
C LEU A 8 25.12 -22.40 -13.19
N LEU A 9 26.17 -22.50 -12.38
CA LEU A 9 26.13 -22.04 -10.99
C LEU A 9 26.01 -20.52 -10.88
N ALA A 10 26.73 -19.77 -11.72
CA ALA A 10 26.62 -18.31 -11.75
C ALA A 10 25.20 -17.86 -12.16
N ALA A 11 24.60 -18.51 -13.16
CA ALA A 11 23.24 -18.25 -13.60
C ALA A 11 22.18 -18.58 -12.53
N ALA A 12 22.36 -19.67 -11.78
CA ALA A 12 21.47 -20.03 -10.68
C ALA A 12 21.54 -19.02 -9.52
N VAL A 13 22.73 -18.51 -9.18
CA VAL A 13 22.90 -17.51 -8.11
C VAL A 13 22.28 -16.17 -8.50
N THR A 14 22.49 -15.70 -9.73
CA THR A 14 21.88 -14.44 -10.20
C THR A 14 20.37 -14.56 -10.32
N ALA A 15 19.85 -15.68 -10.84
CA ALA A 15 18.42 -15.94 -10.89
C ALA A 15 17.78 -15.99 -9.49
N GLY A 16 18.44 -16.64 -8.53
CA GLY A 16 17.97 -16.70 -7.14
C GLY A 16 17.93 -15.33 -6.46
N PHE A 17 18.99 -14.52 -6.65
CA PHE A 17 19.07 -13.17 -6.09
C PHE A 17 18.02 -12.22 -6.68
N LEU A 18 17.85 -12.21 -8.01
CA LEU A 18 16.85 -11.40 -8.68
C LEU A 18 15.41 -11.84 -8.32
N GLY A 19 15.18 -13.15 -8.21
CA GLY A 19 13.91 -13.71 -7.77
C GLY A 19 13.54 -13.28 -6.34
N GLY A 20 14.50 -13.30 -5.42
CA GLY A 20 14.30 -12.83 -4.05
C GLY A 20 13.95 -11.34 -3.96
N LEU A 21 14.62 -10.50 -4.77
CA LEU A 21 14.33 -9.07 -4.83
C LEU A 21 12.93 -8.79 -5.38
N ALA A 22 12.53 -9.48 -6.46
CA ALA A 22 11.20 -9.32 -7.04
C ALA A 22 10.09 -9.71 -6.05
N ALA A 23 10.27 -10.82 -5.32
CA ALA A 23 9.32 -11.25 -4.30
C ALA A 23 9.20 -10.23 -3.15
N CYS A 24 10.33 -9.64 -2.72
CA CYS A 24 10.35 -8.63 -1.66
C CYS A 24 9.60 -7.35 -2.08
N GLN A 25 9.82 -6.87 -3.31
CA GLN A 25 9.12 -5.70 -3.85
C GLN A 25 7.61 -5.94 -3.92
N ASP A 26 7.20 -7.14 -4.34
CA ASP A 26 5.79 -7.52 -4.43
C ASP A 26 5.12 -7.64 -3.04
N THR A 27 5.79 -8.21 -2.04
CA THR A 27 5.29 -8.22 -0.66
C THR A 27 5.15 -6.81 -0.09
N LEU A 28 6.13 -5.95 -0.33
CA LEU A 28 6.13 -4.57 0.15
C LEU A 28 4.98 -3.78 -0.48
N GLN A 29 4.77 -3.97 -1.79
CA GLN A 29 3.69 -3.28 -2.50
C GLN A 29 2.32 -3.71 -1.99
N ARG A 30 2.11 -5.01 -1.73
CA ARG A 30 0.87 -5.51 -1.11
C ARG A 30 0.62 -4.89 0.26
N GLU A 31 1.67 -4.78 1.08
CA GLU A 31 1.56 -4.20 2.42
C GLU A 31 1.18 -2.72 2.36
N ARG A 32 1.82 -1.93 1.49
CA ARG A 32 1.46 -0.52 1.25
C ARG A 32 0.01 -0.36 0.81
N VAL A 33 -0.45 -1.23 -0.10
CA VAL A 33 -1.84 -1.22 -0.58
C VAL A 33 -2.80 -1.51 0.56
N ALA A 34 -2.51 -2.52 1.40
CA ALA A 34 -3.34 -2.86 2.55
C ALA A 34 -3.40 -1.71 3.56
N ILE A 35 -2.26 -1.07 3.90
CA ILE A 35 -2.24 0.08 4.81
C ILE A 35 -3.08 1.24 4.27
N CYS A 36 -2.93 1.58 2.99
CA CYS A 36 -3.68 2.69 2.40
C CYS A 36 -5.19 2.42 2.38
N ARG A 37 -5.58 1.18 2.06
CA ARG A 37 -6.97 0.75 2.05
C ARG A 37 -7.59 0.77 3.45
N ARG A 38 -6.85 0.31 4.46
CA ARG A 38 -7.26 0.41 5.87
C ARG A 38 -7.38 1.84 6.36
N ALA A 39 -6.65 2.79 5.80
CA ALA A 39 -6.80 4.20 6.15
C ALA A 39 -8.13 4.80 5.64
N LEU A 40 -8.79 4.17 4.66
CA LEU A 40 -9.99 4.71 4.03
C LEU A 40 -11.12 5.05 5.02
N PRO A 41 -11.54 4.16 5.95
CA PRO A 41 -12.70 4.41 6.81
C PRO A 41 -12.47 5.55 7.82
N ALA A 42 -11.22 5.81 8.19
CA ALA A 42 -10.88 6.94 9.06
C ALA A 42 -10.88 8.29 8.33
N VAL A 43 -10.73 8.28 7.01
CA VAL A 43 -10.71 9.50 6.18
C VAL A 43 -12.08 9.79 5.60
N ALA A 44 -12.78 8.74 5.16
CA ALA A 44 -14.16 8.76 4.73
C ALA A 44 -14.95 7.87 5.69
N SER A 45 -15.58 8.48 6.69
CA SER A 45 -16.31 7.76 7.75
C SER A 45 -17.80 7.58 7.47
N GLN A 46 -18.26 7.87 6.25
CA GLN A 46 -19.67 7.73 5.91
C GLN A 46 -20.06 6.24 5.72
N PRO A 47 -21.28 5.87 6.11
CA PRO A 47 -21.80 4.54 5.82
C PRO A 47 -21.99 4.33 4.31
N GLY A 48 -21.66 3.14 3.80
CA GLY A 48 -21.90 2.77 2.40
C GLY A 48 -20.77 3.10 1.43
N ILE A 49 -19.54 3.28 1.93
CA ILE A 49 -18.36 3.38 1.08
C ILE A 49 -18.07 2.04 0.41
N ARG A 50 -17.94 2.06 -0.91
CA ARG A 50 -17.56 0.87 -1.70
C ARG A 50 -16.18 1.06 -2.30
N LEU A 51 -15.27 0.13 -1.99
CA LEU A 51 -13.97 0.10 -2.63
C LEU A 51 -14.13 -0.22 -4.12
N LEU A 52 -13.55 0.60 -5.00
CA LEU A 52 -13.54 0.36 -6.45
C LEU A 52 -12.19 -0.21 -6.89
N ARG A 53 -11.10 0.38 -6.40
CA ARG A 53 -9.74 -0.01 -6.75
C ARG A 53 -8.77 0.37 -5.65
N ALA A 54 -7.78 -0.48 -5.38
CA ALA A 54 -6.61 -0.14 -4.58
C ALA A 54 -5.36 -0.68 -5.29
N ALA A 55 -4.48 0.20 -5.73
CA ALA A 55 -3.36 -0.15 -6.60
C ALA A 55 -2.16 0.79 -6.42
N PRO A 56 -0.95 0.39 -6.86
CA PRO A 56 0.17 1.33 -6.99
C PRO A 56 -0.26 2.60 -7.73
N GLY A 57 0.17 3.75 -7.21
CA GLY A 57 -0.07 5.06 -7.80
C GLY A 57 0.91 5.39 -8.92
N PRO A 58 0.85 6.63 -9.46
CA PRO A 58 1.73 7.06 -10.55
C PRO A 58 3.20 7.20 -10.13
N ALA A 59 3.48 7.41 -8.83
CA ALA A 59 4.82 7.41 -8.28
C ALA A 59 5.10 6.09 -7.53
N THR A 60 6.36 5.67 -7.51
CA THR A 60 6.81 4.37 -6.95
C THR A 60 6.58 4.23 -5.44
N ASP A 61 6.45 5.34 -4.74
CA ASP A 61 6.17 5.44 -3.31
C ASP A 61 4.70 5.73 -3.01
N THR A 62 3.83 5.70 -4.02
CA THR A 62 2.41 6.03 -3.87
C THR A 62 1.49 4.84 -4.08
N VAL A 63 0.37 4.85 -3.36
CA VAL A 63 -0.78 3.97 -3.58
C VAL A 63 -1.99 4.85 -3.80
N ARG A 64 -2.80 4.50 -4.79
CA ARG A 64 -4.09 5.13 -5.06
C ARG A 64 -5.22 4.17 -4.74
N VAL A 65 -6.19 4.66 -3.99
CA VAL A 65 -7.43 3.99 -3.65
C VAL A 65 -8.58 4.81 -4.22
N ASP A 66 -9.34 4.23 -5.14
CA ASP A 66 -10.57 4.81 -5.67
C ASP A 66 -11.76 4.12 -4.98
N TYR A 67 -12.73 4.92 -4.53
CA TYR A 67 -13.90 4.44 -3.80
C TYR A 67 -15.15 5.20 -4.23
N ALA A 68 -16.32 4.60 -4.00
CA ALA A 68 -17.61 5.23 -4.21
C ALA A 68 -18.29 5.54 -2.88
N GLU A 69 -18.86 6.73 -2.78
CA GLU A 69 -19.76 7.15 -1.71
C GLU A 69 -21.13 7.44 -2.37
N GLY A 70 -22.06 6.49 -2.21
CA GLY A 70 -23.31 6.50 -2.98
C GLY A 70 -23.04 6.45 -4.49
N ASN A 71 -23.43 7.50 -5.22
CA ASN A 71 -23.24 7.61 -6.68
C ASN A 71 -22.04 8.49 -7.08
N ARG A 72 -21.25 8.97 -6.12
CA ARG A 72 -20.05 9.77 -6.38
C ARG A 72 -18.80 8.92 -6.20
N GLN A 73 -17.86 9.08 -7.11
CA GLN A 73 -16.55 8.45 -7.02
C GLN A 73 -15.55 9.44 -6.46
N HIS A 74 -14.73 8.96 -5.53
CA HIS A 74 -13.69 9.71 -4.86
C HIS A 74 -12.36 8.94 -4.94
N TRP A 75 -11.28 9.64 -4.62
CA TRP A 75 -9.96 9.03 -4.54
C TRP A 75 -9.20 9.45 -3.28
N LEU A 76 -8.28 8.57 -2.90
CA LEU A 76 -7.36 8.68 -1.79
C LEU A 76 -5.98 8.28 -2.30
N THR A 77 -4.97 9.10 -2.08
CA THR A 77 -3.58 8.79 -2.41
C THR A 77 -2.73 8.76 -1.15
N CYS A 78 -2.11 7.63 -0.89
CA CYS A 78 -1.16 7.45 0.20
C CYS A 78 0.26 7.51 -0.33
N ARG A 79 1.15 8.20 0.37
CA ARG A 79 2.59 8.25 0.07
C ARG A 79 3.37 7.57 1.20
N PHE A 80 4.34 6.75 0.82
CA PHE A 80 5.13 5.92 1.71
C PHE A 80 6.61 6.29 1.70
N ASP A 81 7.35 5.83 2.69
CA ASP A 81 8.81 5.84 2.66
C ASP A 81 9.35 4.69 1.78
N ALA A 82 10.66 4.42 1.88
CA ALA A 82 11.28 3.28 1.19
C ALA A 82 10.72 1.92 1.64
N GLY A 83 10.08 1.85 2.81
CA GLY A 83 9.39 0.69 3.37
C GLY A 83 7.87 0.83 3.23
N SER A 84 7.12 0.48 4.28
CA SER A 84 5.66 0.54 4.32
C SER A 84 5.13 1.67 5.23
N THR A 85 6.00 2.60 5.65
CA THR A 85 5.59 3.68 6.55
C THR A 85 4.85 4.77 5.79
N LEU A 86 3.62 5.05 6.18
CA LEU A 86 2.81 6.13 5.62
C LEU A 86 3.40 7.51 6.01
N LEU A 87 3.72 8.34 5.01
CA LEU A 87 4.31 9.68 5.16
C LEU A 87 3.33 10.81 4.89
N ALA A 88 2.37 10.59 3.99
CA ALA A 88 1.32 11.55 3.68
C ALA A 88 0.10 10.83 3.10
N LEU A 89 -1.04 11.47 3.21
CA LEU A 89 -2.30 10.99 2.67
C LEU A 89 -3.07 12.17 2.09
N ALA A 90 -3.43 12.09 0.82
CA ALA A 90 -4.16 13.14 0.11
C ALA A 90 -5.52 12.63 -0.36
N THR A 91 -6.54 13.46 -0.22
CA THR A 91 -7.87 13.30 -0.78
C THR A 91 -8.18 14.47 -1.70
N GLU A 92 -9.38 14.48 -2.29
CA GLU A 92 -9.87 15.60 -3.11
C GLU A 92 -9.88 16.94 -2.39
N GLY A 93 -10.14 16.95 -1.08
CA GLY A 93 -10.32 18.19 -0.31
C GLY A 93 -9.26 18.44 0.76
N SER A 94 -8.42 17.46 1.08
CA SER A 94 -7.49 17.56 2.21
C SER A 94 -6.19 16.78 1.99
N ASN A 95 -5.11 17.29 2.58
CA ASN A 95 -3.84 16.58 2.67
C ASN A 95 -3.44 16.44 4.14
N LEU A 96 -3.29 15.19 4.57
CA LEU A 96 -2.95 14.77 5.92
C LEU A 96 -1.46 14.41 5.94
N SER A 97 -0.71 15.15 6.75
CA SER A 97 0.73 14.96 6.94
C SER A 97 1.14 15.39 8.35
N GLY A 98 2.37 15.05 8.75
CA GLY A 98 2.95 15.51 10.01
C GLY A 98 2.11 15.11 11.25
N PRO A 99 1.74 16.05 12.14
CA PRO A 99 1.03 15.73 13.38
C PRO A 99 -0.34 15.05 13.18
N ALA A 100 -1.12 15.47 12.18
CA ALA A 100 -2.44 14.88 11.92
C ALA A 100 -2.31 13.43 11.45
N LEU A 101 -1.30 13.14 10.64
CA LEU A 101 -0.99 11.78 10.22
C LEU A 101 -0.49 10.91 11.38
N TYR A 102 0.32 11.47 12.27
CA TYR A 102 0.77 10.77 13.48
C TYR A 102 -0.43 10.32 14.34
N MET A 103 -1.42 11.20 14.53
CA MET A 103 -2.62 10.86 15.27
C MET A 103 -3.41 9.74 14.60
N LEU A 104 -3.64 9.83 13.29
CA LEU A 104 -4.29 8.79 12.51
C LEU A 104 -3.56 7.44 12.65
N LYS A 105 -2.24 7.45 12.55
CA LYS A 105 -1.45 6.22 12.68
C LYS A 105 -1.59 5.62 14.07
N ARG A 106 -1.33 6.43 15.10
CA ARG A 106 -1.23 5.97 16.48
C ARG A 106 -2.55 5.48 17.08
N PHE A 107 -3.66 6.12 16.70
CA PHE A 107 -4.97 5.91 17.31
C PHE A 107 -5.94 5.11 16.44
N TYR A 108 -5.63 4.88 15.17
CA TYR A 108 -6.49 4.12 14.28
C TYR A 108 -5.71 3.01 13.55
N LEU A 109 -4.69 3.36 12.75
CA LEU A 109 -4.02 2.36 11.90
C LEU A 109 -3.27 1.27 12.70
N ASP A 110 -2.75 1.61 13.88
CA ASP A 110 -2.06 0.67 14.76
C ASP A 110 -3.02 -0.12 15.67
N THR A 111 -4.34 -0.01 15.48
CA THR A 111 -5.36 -0.74 16.26
C THR A 111 -5.96 -1.90 15.46
N PRO A 112 -6.52 -2.93 16.12
CA PRO A 112 -7.23 -4.02 15.43
C PRO A 112 -8.47 -3.52 14.65
N ASP A 113 -9.01 -2.35 15.00
CA ASP A 113 -10.18 -1.78 14.33
C ASP A 113 -9.87 -1.42 12.87
N ALA A 114 -8.64 -0.98 12.57
CA ALA A 114 -8.23 -0.71 11.20
C ALA A 114 -8.15 -1.98 10.33
N ALA A 115 -7.86 -3.14 10.93
CA ALA A 115 -7.93 -4.42 10.22
C ALA A 115 -9.39 -4.86 10.04
N ALA A 116 -10.23 -4.73 11.07
CA ALA A 116 -11.64 -5.11 11.01
C ALA A 116 -12.46 -4.23 10.04
N GLY A 117 -12.08 -2.96 9.91
CA GLY A 117 -12.69 -2.00 9.01
C GLY A 117 -12.16 -2.03 7.59
N ASP A 118 -11.28 -2.97 7.23
CA ASP A 118 -10.70 -3.05 5.88
C ASP A 118 -11.80 -3.31 4.82
N PRO A 119 -12.05 -2.38 3.88
CA PRO A 119 -13.08 -2.52 2.84
C PRO A 119 -12.86 -3.68 1.85
N ALA A 120 -11.73 -4.40 1.90
CA ALA A 120 -11.57 -5.61 1.09
C ALA A 120 -12.16 -6.87 1.72
N ASP A 121 -12.48 -6.85 3.00
CA ASP A 121 -13.01 -8.01 3.71
C ASP A 121 -14.56 -8.06 3.69
N HIS A 122 -15.23 -7.09 3.06
CA HIS A 122 -16.70 -6.91 3.03
C HIS A 122 -17.26 -6.69 1.62
#